data_AF-A0A2C2UN54-F1
#
_entry.id   AF-A0A2C2UN54-F1
#
_cell.length_a   1.000
_cell.length_b   1.000
_cell.length_c   1.000
_cell.angle_alpha   90.00
_cell.angle_beta   90.00
_cell.angle_gamma   90.00
#
_symmetry.space_group_name_H-M   'P 1'
#
loop_
_entity.id
_entity.type
_entity.pdbx_description
1 polymer ?
#
loop_
_entity_poly.entity_id
_entity_poly.type
_entity_poly.pdbx_seq_one_letter_code
_entity_poly.pdbx_strand_id
1 'polypeptide(L)'
;MFFLVSCTSVIVYYLLGGPTGPNFTFDSKSLWLAILYAVVSYSMNQIIVSFNLYFIYKSKVAYFGKAFIVETITTFITFPIGLVLYILYDQVGIFALLFVGVPFDSLSMIFILYYSSEKINEYLQKAAEFGHQMAERLKVDDVVDLLIQKLSEMLPVDYAYILEVTGDELILVRGNEGGVSNELPPYLMLR
;
A
#
# COMPACT_ATOMS: atom_id res chain seq x y z
N MET A 1 -9.57 11.83 20.39
CA MET A 1 -9.85 10.42 20.03
C MET A 1 -8.94 9.48 20.81
N PHE A 2 -7.62 9.44 20.56
CA PHE A 2 -6.70 8.52 21.26
C PHE A 2 -6.76 8.59 22.80
N PHE A 3 -6.72 9.79 23.39
CA PHE A 3 -6.82 9.95 24.85
C PHE A 3 -8.08 9.31 25.44
N LEU A 4 -9.24 9.51 24.79
CA LEU A 4 -10.52 8.94 25.25
C LEU A 4 -10.49 7.42 25.18
N VAL A 5 -10.02 6.85 24.06
CA VAL A 5 -9.85 5.40 23.88
C VAL A 5 -8.96 4.84 24.99
N SER A 6 -7.76 5.40 25.17
CA SER A 6 -6.82 4.93 26.19
C SER A 6 -7.40 5.03 27.59
N CYS A 7 -8.04 6.15 27.94
CA CYS A 7 -8.61 6.34 29.27
C CYS A 7 -9.73 5.33 29.55
N THR A 8 -10.65 5.13 28.61
CA THR A 8 -11.73 4.14 28.78
C THR A 8 -11.20 2.72 28.87
N SER A 9 -10.23 2.35 28.03
CA SER A 9 -9.66 1.00 28.04
C SER A 9 -8.90 0.69 29.33
N VAL A 10 -8.15 1.66 29.85
CA VAL A 10 -7.44 1.54 31.12
C VAL A 10 -8.42 1.44 32.30
N ILE A 11 -9.49 2.25 32.31
CA ILE A 11 -10.54 2.16 33.35
C ILE A 11 -11.16 0.76 33.37
N VAL A 12 -11.54 0.23 32.20
CA VAL A 12 -12.13 -1.12 32.10
C VAL A 12 -11.13 -2.19 32.56
N TYR A 13 -9.86 -2.06 32.20
CA TYR A 13 -8.80 -2.99 32.62
C TYR A 13 -8.63 -3.03 34.14
N TYR A 14 -8.55 -1.88 34.81
CA TYR A 14 -8.42 -1.82 36.26
C TYR A 14 -9.69 -2.27 37.00
N LEU A 15 -10.87 -1.96 36.48
CA LEU A 15 -12.14 -2.40 37.08
C LEU A 15 -12.27 -3.93 37.11
N LEU A 16 -11.67 -4.62 36.14
CA LEU A 16 -11.65 -6.09 36.08
C LEU A 16 -10.48 -6.71 36.87
N GLY A 17 -9.76 -5.90 37.64
CA GLY A 17 -8.67 -6.34 38.52
C GLY A 17 -7.35 -6.58 37.78
N GLY A 18 -7.10 -5.85 36.70
CA GLY A 18 -5.82 -5.90 35.97
C GLY A 18 -4.66 -5.35 36.80
N PRO A 19 -3.56 -6.11 37.00
CA PRO A 19 -2.39 -5.65 37.73
C PRO A 19 -1.54 -4.68 36.89
N THR A 20 -0.76 -3.83 37.56
CA THR A 20 0.30 -3.05 36.91
C THR A 20 1.53 -3.93 36.67
N GLY A 21 2.00 -4.01 35.42
CA GLY A 21 3.14 -4.87 35.06
C GLY A 21 2.79 -6.37 35.08
N PRO A 22 1.77 -6.81 34.33
CA PRO A 22 1.40 -8.23 34.28
C PRO A 22 2.55 -9.08 33.73
N ASN A 23 2.77 -10.24 34.33
CA ASN A 23 3.64 -11.27 33.77
C ASN A 23 2.82 -12.24 32.92
N PHE A 24 2.86 -12.05 31.61
CA PHE A 24 2.05 -12.85 30.67
C PHE A 24 2.57 -14.28 30.47
N THR A 25 3.77 -14.62 30.94
CA THR A 25 4.36 -15.95 30.75
C THR A 25 3.74 -16.99 31.68
N PHE A 26 3.32 -16.60 32.89
CA PHE A 26 2.85 -17.52 33.93
C PHE A 26 1.38 -17.32 34.33
N ASP A 27 0.77 -16.18 33.99
CA ASP A 27 -0.62 -15.88 34.35
C ASP A 27 -1.55 -15.76 33.13
N SER A 28 -2.31 -16.84 32.88
CA SER A 28 -3.33 -16.89 31.84
C SER A 28 -4.43 -15.84 32.02
N LYS A 29 -4.70 -15.39 33.25
CA LYS A 29 -5.70 -14.34 33.53
C LYS A 29 -5.22 -12.99 32.99
N SER A 30 -3.94 -12.68 33.16
CA SER A 30 -3.33 -11.47 32.61
C SER A 30 -3.38 -11.44 31.08
N LEU A 31 -3.12 -12.56 30.40
CA LEU A 31 -3.25 -12.66 28.94
C LEU A 31 -4.69 -12.38 28.47
N TRP A 32 -5.68 -12.95 29.15
CA TRP A 32 -7.09 -12.69 28.84
C TRP A 32 -7.45 -11.20 29.02
N LEU A 33 -6.96 -10.56 30.07
CA LEU A 33 -7.16 -9.13 30.31
C LEU A 33 -6.48 -8.25 29.26
N ALA A 34 -5.32 -8.65 28.72
CA ALA A 34 -4.67 -7.96 27.61
C ALA A 34 -5.47 -8.04 26.30
N ILE A 35 -6.02 -9.22 25.99
CA ILE A 35 -6.93 -9.40 24.83
C ILE A 35 -8.16 -8.52 25.02
N LEU A 36 -8.76 -8.54 26.20
CA LEU A 36 -9.93 -7.71 26.50
C LEU A 36 -9.63 -6.22 26.38
N TYR A 37 -8.47 -5.77 26.87
CA TYR A 37 -8.02 -4.39 26.68
C TYR A 37 -7.93 -4.01 25.20
N ALA A 38 -7.40 -4.89 24.35
CA ALA A 38 -7.33 -4.65 22.91
C ALA A 38 -8.72 -4.58 22.27
N VAL A 39 -9.63 -5.48 22.66
CA VAL A 39 -11.03 -5.48 22.16
C VAL A 39 -11.77 -4.21 22.58
N VAL A 40 -11.61 -3.76 23.83
CA VAL A 40 -12.23 -2.52 24.32
C VAL A 40 -11.65 -1.31 23.59
N SER A 41 -10.32 -1.27 23.44
CA SER A 41 -9.63 -0.18 22.73
C SER A 41 -10.08 -0.09 21.27
N TYR A 42 -10.11 -1.22 20.57
CA TYR A 42 -10.60 -1.31 19.20
C TYR A 42 -12.08 -0.88 19.09
N SER A 43 -12.94 -1.41 19.96
CA SER A 43 -14.37 -1.08 19.95
C SER A 43 -14.61 0.41 20.20
N MET A 44 -13.93 0.99 21.20
CA MET A 44 -14.06 2.41 21.50
C MET A 44 -13.53 3.29 20.36
N ASN A 45 -12.41 2.89 19.74
CA ASN A 45 -11.87 3.56 18.58
C ASN A 45 -12.91 3.59 17.44
N GLN A 46 -13.49 2.43 17.13
CA GLN A 46 -14.49 2.29 16.08
C GLN A 46 -15.76 3.10 16.37
N ILE A 47 -16.22 3.14 17.63
CA ILE A 47 -17.37 3.95 18.04
C ILE A 47 -17.08 5.44 17.80
N ILE A 48 -15.89 5.93 18.19
CA ILE A 48 -15.53 7.35 18.01
C ILE A 48 -15.41 7.70 16.54
N VAL A 49 -14.75 6.87 15.73
CA VAL A 49 -14.64 7.10 14.28
C VAL A 49 -16.03 7.14 13.64
N SER A 50 -16.88 6.18 13.98
CA SER A 50 -18.25 6.12 13.46
C SER A 50 -19.07 7.34 13.86
N PHE A 51 -18.94 7.79 15.10
CA PHE A 51 -19.59 9.00 15.59
C PHE A 51 -19.12 10.25 14.85
N ASN A 52 -17.80 10.40 14.62
CA ASN A 52 -17.25 11.51 13.85
C ASN A 52 -17.77 11.50 12.41
N LEU A 53 -17.80 10.34 11.76
CA LEU A 53 -18.24 10.20 10.37
C LEU A 53 -19.73 10.55 10.21
N TYR A 54 -20.56 10.11 11.15
CA TYR A 54 -22.00 10.37 11.14
C TYR A 54 -22.33 11.80 11.53
N PHE A 55 -21.75 12.32 12.62
CA PHE A 55 -22.14 13.60 13.20
C PHE A 55 -21.46 14.80 12.53
N ILE A 56 -20.16 14.70 12.22
CA ILE A 56 -19.39 15.82 11.67
C ILE A 56 -19.50 15.83 10.14
N TYR A 57 -19.23 14.69 9.50
CA TYR A 57 -19.14 14.62 8.05
C TYR A 57 -20.48 14.36 7.36
N LYS A 58 -21.56 14.06 8.11
CA LYS A 58 -22.90 13.68 7.60
C LYS A 58 -22.83 12.67 6.44
N SER A 59 -21.80 11.84 6.45
CA SER A 59 -21.43 11.04 5.30
C SER A 59 -22.20 9.73 5.35
N LYS A 60 -22.82 9.33 4.24
CA LYS A 60 -23.49 8.02 4.08
C LYS A 60 -22.50 6.89 3.78
N VAL A 61 -21.25 7.02 4.23
CA VAL A 61 -20.25 5.97 4.05
C VAL A 61 -20.65 4.79 4.94
N ALA A 62 -20.67 3.59 4.34
CA ALA A 62 -21.04 2.37 5.03
C ALA A 62 -20.15 2.14 6.26
N TYR A 63 -20.77 1.78 7.39
CA TYR A 63 -20.07 1.45 8.65
C TYR A 63 -19.01 0.35 8.45
N PHE A 64 -19.24 -0.58 7.52
CA PHE A 64 -18.31 -1.63 7.09
C PHE A 64 -17.57 -1.24 5.80
N GLY A 65 -17.02 -0.03 5.76
CA GLY A 65 -16.23 0.45 4.63
C GLY A 65 -14.81 -0.11 4.60
N LYS A 66 -14.06 0.26 3.55
CA LYS A 66 -12.62 -0.03 3.42
C LYS A 66 -11.81 0.35 4.66
N ALA A 67 -12.17 1.45 5.32
CA ALA A 67 -11.51 1.93 6.54
C ALA A 67 -11.63 0.91 7.69
N PHE A 68 -12.79 0.29 7.88
CA PHE A 68 -12.99 -0.74 8.90
C PHE A 68 -12.11 -1.96 8.65
N ILE A 69 -12.00 -2.39 7.39
CA ILE A 69 -11.15 -3.52 7.00
C ILE A 69 -9.68 -3.22 7.27
N VAL A 70 -9.20 -2.05 6.88
CA VAL A 70 -7.81 -1.63 7.12
C VAL A 70 -7.52 -1.57 8.62
N GLU A 71 -8.40 -0.98 9.43
CA GLU A 71 -8.26 -0.91 10.88
C GLU A 71 -8.24 -2.31 11.53
N THR A 72 -9.12 -3.20 11.07
CA THR A 72 -9.19 -4.59 11.57
C THR A 72 -7.90 -5.34 11.27
N ILE A 73 -7.43 -5.29 10.02
CA ILE A 73 -6.22 -5.99 9.58
C ILE A 73 -5.00 -5.45 10.32
N THR A 74 -4.86 -4.11 10.39
CA THR A 74 -3.74 -3.49 11.09
C THR A 74 -3.74 -3.85 12.57
N THR A 75 -4.88 -3.76 13.26
CA THR A 75 -5.00 -4.16 14.67
C THR A 75 -4.63 -5.62 14.89
N PHE A 76 -5.11 -6.52 14.01
CA PHE A 76 -4.83 -7.96 14.12
C PHE A 76 -3.36 -8.29 13.90
N ILE A 77 -2.65 -7.50 13.10
CA ILE A 77 -1.20 -7.63 12.88
C ILE A 77 -0.42 -7.00 14.04
N THR A 78 -0.76 -5.77 14.44
CA THR A 78 0.02 -5.02 15.44
C THR A 78 -0.16 -5.53 16.86
N PHE A 79 -1.34 -6.07 17.20
CA PHE A 79 -1.61 -6.59 18.55
C PHE A 79 -0.67 -7.73 18.98
N PRO A 80 -0.54 -8.84 18.23
CA PRO A 80 0.39 -9.91 18.62
C PRO A 80 1.84 -9.44 18.61
N ILE A 81 2.24 -8.55 17.69
CA ILE A 81 3.58 -7.98 17.66
C ILE A 81 3.85 -7.17 18.94
N GLY A 82 2.90 -6.32 19.35
CA GLY A 82 3.00 -5.55 20.58
C GLY A 82 3.07 -6.44 21.83
N LEU A 83 2.32 -7.54 21.84
CA LEU A 83 2.35 -8.52 22.93
C LEU A 83 3.71 -9.22 23.00
N VAL A 84 4.24 -9.70 21.87
CA VAL A 84 5.59 -10.30 21.79
C VAL A 84 6.64 -9.30 22.25
N LEU A 85 6.56 -8.05 21.79
CA LEU A 85 7.49 -6.99 22.19
C LEU A 85 7.45 -6.73 23.70
N TYR A 86 6.26 -6.69 24.31
CA TYR A 86 6.13 -6.52 25.75
C TYR A 86 6.76 -7.69 26.53
N ILE A 87 6.46 -8.93 26.15
CA ILE A 87 7.03 -10.12 26.80
C ILE A 87 8.56 -10.10 26.69
N LEU A 88 9.07 -9.76 25.51
CA LEU A 88 10.51 -9.71 25.28
C LEU A 88 11.15 -8.54 26.05
N TYR A 89 10.47 -7.41 26.19
CA TYR A 89 10.92 -6.28 26.99
C TYR A 89 11.04 -6.63 28.48
N ASP A 90 10.12 -7.43 29.01
CA ASP A 90 10.20 -7.94 30.39
C ASP A 90 11.45 -8.83 30.60
N GLN A 91 11.88 -9.56 29.57
CA GLN A 91 13.00 -10.51 29.65
C GLN A 91 14.38 -9.89 29.38
N VAL A 92 14.49 -9.05 28.34
CA VAL A 92 15.77 -8.51 27.85
C VAL A 92 15.82 -6.98 27.82
N GLY A 93 14.80 -6.31 28.36
CA GLY A 93 14.72 -4.86 28.44
C GLY A 93 14.75 -4.19 27.07
N ILE A 94 15.54 -3.12 26.94
CA ILE A 94 15.63 -2.30 25.73
C ILE A 94 16.08 -3.09 24.48
N PHE A 95 16.83 -4.18 24.67
CA PHE A 95 17.28 -5.03 23.56
C PHE A 95 16.12 -5.73 22.83
N ALA A 96 14.95 -5.84 23.46
CA ALA A 96 13.73 -6.34 22.83
C ALA A 96 13.36 -5.56 21.56
N LEU A 97 13.61 -4.25 21.54
CA LEU A 97 13.37 -3.41 20.37
C LEU A 97 14.24 -3.82 19.19
N LEU A 98 15.50 -4.20 19.43
CA LEU A 98 16.38 -4.69 18.37
C LEU A 98 15.92 -6.08 17.88
N PHE A 99 15.57 -6.97 18.80
CA PHE A 99 15.13 -8.32 18.46
C PHE A 99 13.79 -8.38 17.72
N VAL A 100 12.87 -7.45 17.94
CA VAL A 100 11.59 -7.39 17.21
C VAL A 100 11.69 -6.45 16.01
N GLY A 101 12.31 -5.28 16.19
CA GLY A 101 12.37 -4.23 15.18
C GLY A 101 13.25 -4.61 13.99
N VAL A 102 14.45 -5.16 14.21
CA VAL A 102 15.36 -5.51 13.12
C VAL A 102 14.76 -6.59 12.20
N PRO A 103 14.20 -7.71 12.71
CA PRO A 103 13.52 -8.68 11.84
C PRO A 103 12.31 -8.11 11.11
N PHE A 104 11.52 -7.26 11.76
CA PHE A 104 10.33 -6.66 11.14
C PHE A 104 10.68 -5.68 10.01
N ASP A 105 11.70 -4.83 10.23
CA ASP A 105 12.22 -3.91 9.20
C ASP A 105 12.87 -4.67 8.05
N SER A 106 13.67 -5.70 8.36
CA SER A 106 14.28 -6.58 7.37
C SER A 106 13.23 -7.28 6.51
N LEU A 107 12.16 -7.80 7.12
CA LEU A 107 11.06 -8.43 6.40
C LEU A 107 10.34 -7.43 5.48
N SER A 108 10.16 -6.19 5.95
CA SER A 108 9.60 -5.11 5.14
C SER A 108 10.47 -4.80 3.92
N MET A 109 11.79 -4.72 4.09
CA MET A 109 12.73 -4.57 2.97
C MET A 109 12.65 -5.73 1.98
N ILE A 110 12.59 -6.98 2.48
CA ILE A 110 12.45 -8.17 1.65
C ILE A 110 11.17 -8.10 0.82
N PHE A 111 10.04 -7.70 1.41
CA PHE A 111 8.79 -7.55 0.66
C PHE A 111 8.87 -6.47 -0.41
N ILE A 112 9.50 -5.33 -0.13
CA ILE A 112 9.70 -4.26 -1.12
C ILE A 112 10.56 -4.76 -2.28
N LEU A 113 11.67 -5.42 -1.98
CA LEU A 113 12.57 -6.00 -2.99
C LEU A 113 11.87 -7.06 -3.83
N TYR A 114 11.11 -7.94 -3.18
CA TYR A 114 10.34 -8.99 -3.85
C TYR A 114 9.30 -8.39 -4.80
N TYR A 115 8.48 -7.46 -4.32
CA TYR A 115 7.46 -6.78 -5.13
C TYR A 115 8.08 -6.01 -6.30
N SER A 116 9.19 -5.31 -6.06
CA SER A 116 9.91 -4.62 -7.12
C SER A 116 10.46 -5.59 -8.17
N SER A 117 10.98 -6.73 -7.73
CA SER A 117 11.53 -7.76 -8.63
C SER A 117 10.44 -8.38 -9.49
N GLU A 118 9.29 -8.70 -8.89
CA GLU A 118 8.12 -9.23 -9.60
C GLU A 118 7.65 -8.26 -10.69
N LYS A 119 7.51 -6.97 -10.35
CA LYS A 119 7.09 -5.93 -11.29
C LYS A 119 8.08 -5.73 -12.44
N ILE A 120 9.39 -5.73 -12.16
CA ILE A 120 10.42 -5.64 -13.20
C ILE A 120 10.36 -6.85 -14.13
N ASN A 121 10.18 -8.06 -13.57
CA ASN A 121 10.07 -9.27 -14.36
C ASN A 121 8.84 -9.25 -15.27
N GLU A 122 7.71 -8.75 -14.78
CA GLU A 122 6.50 -8.54 -15.59
C GLU A 122 6.77 -7.60 -16.78
N TYR A 123 7.47 -6.48 -16.57
CA TYR A 123 7.84 -5.57 -17.65
C TYR A 123 8.80 -6.19 -18.66
N LEU A 124 9.81 -6.95 -18.20
CA LEU A 124 10.74 -7.64 -19.10
C LEU A 124 10.01 -8.67 -19.97
N GLN A 125 9.08 -9.41 -19.40
CA GLN A 125 8.28 -10.39 -20.14
C GLN A 125 7.43 -9.71 -21.22
N LYS A 126 6.73 -8.62 -20.87
CA LYS A 126 5.95 -7.83 -21.84
C LYS A 126 6.83 -7.24 -22.94
N ALA A 127 7.99 -6.68 -22.58
CA ALA A 127 8.93 -6.12 -23.54
C ALA A 127 9.46 -7.17 -24.53
N ALA A 128 9.77 -8.38 -24.06
CA ALA A 128 10.20 -9.48 -24.92
C ALA A 128 9.09 -9.93 -25.88
N GLU A 129 7.85 -10.05 -25.40
CA GLU A 129 6.68 -10.40 -26.21
C GLU A 129 6.42 -9.34 -27.29
N PHE A 130 6.46 -8.05 -26.94
CA PHE A 130 6.27 -6.96 -27.90
C PHE A 130 7.44 -6.85 -28.89
N GLY A 131 8.67 -7.09 -28.44
CA GLY A 131 9.84 -7.17 -29.30
C GLY A 131 9.68 -8.25 -30.38
N HIS A 132 9.15 -9.41 -30.00
CA HIS A 132 8.84 -10.48 -30.95
C HIS A 132 7.76 -10.06 -31.95
N GLN A 133 6.65 -9.49 -31.48
CA GLN A 133 5.57 -9.00 -32.35
C GLN A 133 6.02 -7.91 -33.33
N MET A 134 6.94 -7.03 -32.91
CA MET A 134 7.54 -6.01 -33.80
C MET A 134 8.44 -6.64 -34.86
N ALA A 135 9.23 -7.65 -34.51
CA ALA A 135 10.12 -8.34 -35.45
C ALA A 135 9.38 -9.13 -36.54
N GLU A 136 8.13 -9.54 -36.30
CA GLU A 136 7.27 -10.18 -37.30
C GLU A 136 6.71 -9.19 -38.35
N ARG A 137 6.79 -7.88 -38.10
CA ARG A 137 6.30 -6.86 -39.04
C ARG A 137 7.35 -6.52 -40.09
N LEU A 138 6.92 -6.48 -41.35
CA LEU A 138 7.78 -6.19 -42.50
C LEU A 138 7.80 -4.70 -42.90
N LYS A 139 6.76 -3.95 -42.52
CA LYS A 139 6.62 -2.52 -42.84
C LYS A 139 7.00 -1.67 -41.63
N VAL A 140 7.78 -0.62 -41.88
CA VAL A 140 8.25 0.30 -40.84
C VAL A 140 7.08 0.99 -40.14
N ASP A 141 6.07 1.46 -40.89
CA ASP A 141 4.87 2.08 -40.31
C ASP A 141 4.15 1.15 -39.32
N ASP A 142 3.96 -0.12 -39.68
CA ASP A 142 3.32 -1.13 -38.82
C ASP A 142 4.12 -1.38 -37.52
N VAL A 143 5.45 -1.25 -37.57
CA VAL A 143 6.34 -1.37 -36.39
C VAL A 143 6.19 -0.14 -35.48
N VAL A 144 6.15 1.06 -36.06
CA VAL A 144 6.04 2.32 -35.32
C VAL A 144 4.69 2.43 -34.62
N ASP A 145 3.61 2.02 -35.29
CA ASP A 145 2.26 1.97 -34.72
C ASP A 145 2.18 0.98 -33.55
N LEU A 146 2.76 -0.22 -33.73
CA LEU A 146 2.80 -1.22 -32.66
C LEU A 146 3.65 -0.75 -31.48
N LEU A 147 4.78 -0.08 -31.73
CA LEU A 147 5.66 0.45 -30.70
C LEU A 147 4.93 1.46 -29.80
N ILE A 148 4.26 2.46 -30.38
CA ILE A 148 3.58 3.50 -29.60
C ILE A 148 2.40 2.93 -28.80
N GLN A 149 1.67 1.98 -29.39
CA GLN A 149 0.59 1.26 -28.71
C GLN A 149 1.14 0.49 -27.50
N LYS A 150 2.18 -0.34 -27.70
CA LYS A 150 2.74 -1.19 -26.65
C LYS A 150 3.45 -0.43 -25.54
N LEU A 151 4.13 0.67 -25.86
CA LEU A 151 4.69 1.57 -24.86
C LEU A 151 3.60 2.19 -23.98
N SER A 152 2.49 2.63 -24.59
CA SER A 152 1.36 3.22 -23.88
C SER A 152 0.60 2.21 -23.01
N GLU A 153 0.58 0.92 -23.39
CA GLU A 153 0.01 -0.16 -22.59
C GLU A 153 0.91 -0.56 -21.40
N MET A 154 2.24 -0.50 -21.57
CA MET A 154 3.21 -0.96 -20.57
C MET A 154 3.57 0.11 -19.55
N LEU A 155 3.71 1.36 -19.99
CA LEU A 155 4.08 2.49 -19.14
C LEU A 155 2.84 3.34 -18.86
N PRO A 156 2.60 3.76 -17.60
CA PRO A 156 1.50 4.64 -17.27
C PRO A 156 1.83 6.06 -17.73
N VAL A 157 1.68 6.33 -19.03
CA VAL A 157 1.94 7.63 -19.66
C VAL A 157 0.62 8.23 -20.13
N ASP A 158 0.41 9.52 -19.84
CA ASP A 158 -0.76 10.26 -20.33
C ASP A 158 -0.61 10.65 -21.81
N TYR A 159 0.65 10.81 -22.25
CA TYR A 159 1.02 11.21 -23.60
C TYR A 159 2.26 10.44 -24.07
N ALA A 160 2.22 9.91 -25.29
CA ALA A 160 3.36 9.31 -25.95
C ALA A 160 3.48 9.87 -27.37
N TYR A 161 4.68 10.26 -27.80
CA TYR A 161 4.94 10.79 -29.15
C TYR A 161 6.21 10.18 -29.73
N ILE A 162 6.19 9.89 -31.03
CA ILE A 162 7.35 9.50 -31.83
C ILE A 162 7.65 10.65 -32.80
N LEU A 163 8.86 11.19 -32.72
CA LEU A 163 9.36 12.26 -33.57
C LEU A 163 10.48 11.71 -34.45
N GLU A 164 10.46 12.05 -35.73
CA GLU A 164 11.53 11.74 -36.68
C GLU A 164 12.25 13.02 -37.07
N VAL A 165 13.58 12.93 -37.21
CA VAL A 165 14.40 14.06 -37.64
C VAL A 165 14.53 13.99 -39.16
N THR A 166 14.01 15.01 -39.84
CA THR A 166 14.20 15.18 -41.29
C THR A 166 14.94 16.49 -41.55
N GLY A 167 16.24 16.40 -41.86
CA GLY A 167 17.10 17.57 -41.97
C GLY A 167 17.38 18.21 -40.60
N ASP A 168 17.06 19.51 -40.48
CA ASP A 168 17.15 20.27 -39.22
C ASP A 168 15.80 20.39 -38.48
N GLU A 169 14.75 19.69 -38.94
CA GLU A 169 13.40 19.76 -38.38
C GLU A 169 12.97 18.45 -37.71
N LEU A 170 12.20 18.56 -36.62
CA LEU A 170 11.54 17.46 -35.92
C LEU A 170 10.10 17.34 -36.40
N ILE A 171 9.75 16.20 -36.98
CA ILE A 171 8.41 15.92 -37.49
C ILE A 171 7.74 14.88 -36.59
N LEU A 172 6.52 15.17 -36.14
CA LEU A 172 5.72 14.20 -35.39
C LEU A 172 5.25 13.09 -36.34
N VAL A 173 5.66 11.85 -36.05
CA VAL A 173 5.30 10.67 -36.83
C VAL A 173 4.05 10.02 -36.27
N ARG A 174 3.97 9.83 -34.94
CA ARG A 174 2.81 9.24 -34.25
C ARG A 174 2.65 9.82 -32.85
N GLY A 175 1.41 9.89 -32.37
CA GLY A 175 1.07 10.34 -31.01
C GLY A 175 -0.08 9.53 -30.42
N ASN A 176 -0.06 9.34 -29.10
CA ASN A 176 -1.16 8.80 -28.33
C ASN A 176 -1.44 9.73 -27.15
N GLU A 177 -2.64 10.31 -27.10
CA GLU A 177 -3.08 11.18 -26.02
C GLU A 177 -4.27 10.50 -25.31
N GLY A 178 -4.12 10.17 -24.03
CA GLY A 178 -5.24 9.66 -23.22
C GLY A 178 -5.87 8.35 -23.71
N GLY A 179 -5.15 7.51 -24.45
CA GLY A 179 -5.63 6.22 -24.97
C GLY A 179 -6.42 6.32 -26.29
N VAL A 180 -6.42 7.48 -26.95
CA VAL A 180 -6.99 7.65 -28.29
C VAL A 180 -5.83 7.86 -29.27
N SER A 181 -5.62 6.87 -30.14
CA SER A 181 -4.73 6.95 -31.31
C SER A 181 -5.26 8.03 -32.25
N ASN A 182 -4.64 9.21 -32.24
CA ASN A 182 -4.91 10.25 -33.22
C ASN A 182 -3.77 10.27 -34.24
N GLU A 183 -4.10 10.08 -35.52
CA GLU A 183 -3.30 10.56 -36.62
C GLU A 183 -3.40 12.10 -36.62
N LEU A 184 -2.61 12.76 -35.77
CA LEU A 184 -2.51 14.22 -35.78
C LEU A 184 -1.77 14.65 -37.05
N PRO A 185 -2.30 15.64 -37.79
CA PRO A 185 -1.68 16.07 -39.03
C PRO A 185 -0.29 16.68 -38.80
N PRO A 186 0.64 16.58 -39.77
CA PRO A 186 2.09 16.76 -39.60
C PRO A 186 2.58 18.20 -39.33
N TYR A 187 1.71 19.13 -38.91
CA TYR A 187 2.00 20.57 -38.88
C TYR A 187 1.60 21.30 -37.59
N LEU A 188 1.73 20.64 -36.43
CA LEU A 188 1.79 21.35 -35.14
C LEU A 188 3.26 21.52 -34.73
N MET A 189 3.95 22.42 -35.43
CA MET A 189 5.22 22.96 -34.96
C MET A 189 4.98 23.68 -33.64
N LEU A 190 5.70 23.25 -32.60
CA LEU A 190 5.93 24.03 -31.39
C LEU A 190 6.38 25.44 -31.80
N ARG A 191 5.55 26.43 -31.48
CA ARG A 191 5.92 27.85 -31.50
C ARG A 191 5.77 28.41 -30.09
#